data_AF-A0A2K8KZ83-F1
#
_entry.id   AF-A0A2K8KZ83-F1
#
_cell.length_a   1.000
_cell.length_b   1.000
_cell.length_c   1.000
_cell.angle_alpha   90.00
_cell.angle_beta   90.00
_cell.angle_gamma   90.00
#
_symmetry.space_group_name_H-M   'P 1'
#
loop_
_entity.id
_entity.type
_entity.pdbx_description
1 polymer ?
#
loop_
_entity_poly.entity_id
_entity_poly.type
_entity_poly.pdbx_seq_one_letter_code
_entity_poly.pdbx_strand_id
1 'polypeptide(L)'
;MSRKTVNLALAALLLLTVSGAQAGTLSVVGHSRWVHAGKVFDGDTFRTTAGEKVRLLGINTPEVAHDKEPGQPFGTEAKRRLEQLIAGKMIRLQLDRDNKDDYGRTLAQLYLRDGSWINEQLVQEGLALAYTFAPNFQWANRLLIAEAEARMARRGIWNAEPFRVLEAGSVTARHIGQFRLVRGEIKADGPWRFQLGKLTVTIPRSARKWFHASQLPQHGQSVVVRGRIRTSTKGGLFLALHSPYDLE
;
A
#
# COMPACT_ATOMS: atom_id res chain seq x y z
N MET A 1 -58.10 14.90 -68.00
CA MET A 1 -59.06 15.68 -67.16
C MET A 1 -58.93 15.16 -65.73
N SER A 2 -58.26 15.92 -64.84
CA SER A 2 -58.89 16.64 -63.70
C SER A 2 -59.59 15.67 -62.72
N ARG A 3 -59.23 15.54 -61.45
CA ARG A 3 -59.00 16.58 -60.44
C ARG A 3 -58.12 16.08 -59.29
N LYS A 4 -57.48 17.06 -58.65
CA LYS A 4 -56.79 17.01 -57.36
C LYS A 4 -57.76 16.69 -56.21
N THR A 5 -57.28 15.97 -55.19
CA THR A 5 -57.70 16.14 -53.79
C THR A 5 -56.51 15.90 -52.87
N VAL A 6 -56.18 16.93 -52.10
CA VAL A 6 -55.25 16.96 -50.98
C VAL A 6 -56.09 16.82 -49.71
N ASN A 7 -55.67 16.00 -48.75
CA ASN A 7 -56.08 16.03 -47.34
C ASN A 7 -54.90 15.42 -46.53
N LEU A 8 -54.02 16.24 -45.94
CA LEU A 8 -54.03 16.79 -44.58
C LEU A 8 -53.97 15.76 -43.42
N ALA A 9 -52.85 15.85 -42.71
CA ALA A 9 -52.64 15.70 -41.26
C ALA A 9 -52.81 14.33 -40.59
N LEU A 10 -51.71 13.79 -40.04
CA LEU A 10 -51.40 13.93 -38.61
C LEU A 10 -49.94 13.52 -38.35
N ALA A 11 -49.06 14.50 -38.14
CA ALA A 11 -47.69 14.24 -37.66
C ALA A 11 -47.73 14.15 -36.13
N ALA A 12 -47.61 12.93 -35.59
CA ALA A 12 -47.38 12.72 -34.17
C ALA A 12 -45.91 13.04 -33.87
N LEU A 13 -45.67 14.22 -33.29
CA LEU A 13 -44.36 14.64 -32.80
C LEU A 13 -44.06 13.88 -31.50
N LEU A 14 -43.34 12.76 -31.60
CA LEU A 14 -42.79 12.09 -30.42
C LEU A 14 -41.63 12.95 -29.89
N LEU A 15 -41.91 13.74 -28.84
CA LEU A 15 -40.88 14.36 -28.01
C LEU A 15 -40.12 13.24 -27.28
N LEU A 16 -39.06 12.73 -27.90
CA LEU A 16 -38.03 11.97 -27.21
C LEU A 16 -37.33 12.93 -26.25
N THR A 17 -37.79 12.92 -24.99
CA THR A 17 -37.03 13.47 -23.88
C THR A 17 -35.72 12.70 -23.82
N VAL A 18 -34.66 13.29 -24.37
CA VAL A 18 -33.29 12.85 -24.13
C VAL A 18 -33.07 13.08 -22.64
N SER A 19 -33.33 12.05 -21.84
CA SER A 19 -32.82 11.98 -20.47
C SER A 19 -31.32 12.12 -20.61
N GLY A 20 -30.82 13.32 -20.29
CA GLY A 20 -29.41 13.59 -20.17
C GLY A 20 -28.87 12.60 -19.15
N ALA A 21 -28.26 11.52 -19.64
CA ALA A 21 -27.37 10.74 -18.84
C ALA A 21 -26.32 11.73 -18.35
N GLN A 22 -26.43 12.16 -17.09
CA GLN A 22 -25.28 12.71 -16.40
C GLN A 22 -24.23 11.62 -16.53
N ALA A 23 -23.28 11.84 -17.42
CA ALA A 23 -22.01 11.18 -17.37
C ALA A 23 -21.44 11.57 -16.01
N GLY A 24 -21.75 10.75 -14.99
CA GLY A 24 -21.03 10.78 -13.74
C GLY A 24 -19.58 10.78 -14.14
N THR A 25 -18.84 11.77 -13.69
CA THR A 25 -17.41 11.87 -13.90
C THR A 25 -16.86 10.52 -13.45
N LEU A 26 -16.54 9.67 -14.42
CA LEU A 26 -15.68 8.53 -14.20
C LEU A 26 -14.38 9.19 -13.76
N SER A 27 -14.20 9.34 -12.45
CA SER A 27 -12.90 9.57 -11.86
C SER A 27 -12.07 8.40 -12.37
N VAL A 28 -11.27 8.66 -13.41
CA VAL A 28 -10.30 7.71 -13.92
C VAL A 28 -9.31 7.49 -12.78
N VAL A 29 -9.61 6.52 -11.92
CA VAL A 29 -8.65 6.01 -10.96
C VAL A 29 -7.66 5.17 -11.76
N GLY A 30 -6.43 5.66 -11.81
CA GLY A 30 -5.27 4.93 -12.32
C GLY A 30 -4.87 5.28 -13.75
N HIS A 31 -4.17 6.40 -13.91
CA HIS A 31 -3.30 6.55 -15.08
C HIS A 31 -2.30 5.39 -15.06
N SER A 32 -2.22 4.64 -16.17
CA SER A 32 -1.12 3.71 -16.38
C SER A 32 -0.30 4.14 -17.58
N ARG A 33 1.01 3.96 -17.49
CA ARG A 33 1.93 4.29 -18.59
C ARG A 33 3.14 3.39 -18.59
N TRP A 34 3.67 3.14 -19.78
CA TRP A 34 4.91 2.41 -19.96
C TRP A 34 6.09 3.36 -19.86
N VAL A 35 7.12 2.95 -19.14
CA VAL A 35 8.40 3.66 -19.02
C VAL A 35 9.56 2.70 -19.18
N HIS A 36 10.72 3.21 -19.59
CA HIS A 36 11.95 2.43 -19.56
C HIS A 36 12.55 2.48 -18.16
N ALA A 37 12.77 1.31 -17.58
CA ALA A 37 13.50 1.21 -16.32
C ALA A 37 14.95 1.69 -16.50
N GLY A 38 15.46 2.41 -15.51
CA GLY A 38 16.85 2.89 -15.47
C GLY A 38 17.55 2.41 -14.20
N LYS A 39 18.16 3.34 -13.47
CA LYS A 39 18.98 3.02 -12.28
C LYS A 39 18.11 2.61 -11.09
N VAL A 40 18.38 1.45 -10.50
CA VAL A 40 17.80 1.05 -9.20
C VAL A 40 18.65 1.63 -8.06
N PHE A 41 18.00 2.20 -7.06
CA PHE A 41 18.66 2.73 -5.86
C PHE A 41 18.57 1.74 -4.70
N ASP A 42 17.38 1.16 -4.51
CA ASP A 42 17.10 0.15 -3.48
C ASP A 42 15.97 -0.79 -3.97
N GLY A 43 15.61 -1.82 -3.20
CA GLY A 43 14.65 -2.86 -3.53
C GLY A 43 13.22 -2.40 -3.83
N ASP A 44 12.87 -1.15 -3.51
CA ASP A 44 11.57 -0.55 -3.83
C ASP A 44 11.67 0.79 -4.58
N THR A 45 12.86 1.22 -5.00
CA THR A 45 13.04 2.55 -5.59
C THR A 45 14.02 2.53 -6.77
N PHE A 46 13.59 3.10 -7.90
CA PHE A 46 14.42 3.25 -9.10
C PHE A 46 14.16 4.57 -9.82
N ARG A 47 14.98 4.90 -10.82
CA ARG A 47 14.81 6.03 -11.73
C ARG A 47 14.63 5.52 -13.15
N THR A 48 13.67 6.04 -13.89
CA THR A 48 13.50 5.76 -15.32
C THR A 48 14.65 6.35 -16.13
N THR A 49 14.81 5.95 -17.38
CA THR A 49 15.79 6.57 -18.29
C THR A 49 15.48 8.04 -18.57
N ALA A 50 14.21 8.44 -18.44
CA ALA A 50 13.76 9.83 -18.56
C ALA A 50 13.97 10.67 -17.28
N GLY A 51 14.58 10.10 -16.23
CA GLY A 51 14.92 10.82 -15.00
C GLY A 51 13.85 10.81 -13.90
N GLU A 52 12.68 10.24 -14.15
CA GLU A 52 11.59 10.12 -13.16
C GLU A 52 11.98 9.12 -12.06
N LYS A 53 11.94 9.55 -10.78
CA LYS A 53 12.08 8.63 -9.64
C LYS A 53 10.75 7.97 -9.35
N VAL A 54 10.77 6.66 -9.15
CA VAL A 54 9.60 5.83 -8.88
C VAL A 54 9.85 5.00 -7.63
N ARG A 55 8.87 5.00 -6.72
CA ARG A 55 8.80 4.13 -5.55
C ARG A 55 7.67 3.12 -5.74
N LEU A 56 7.97 1.86 -5.48
CA LEU A 56 7.02 0.77 -5.51
C LEU A 56 5.98 0.98 -4.41
N LEU A 57 4.73 1.22 -4.80
CA LEU A 57 3.62 1.50 -3.90
C LEU A 57 3.20 0.24 -3.13
N GLY A 58 2.82 0.40 -1.86
CA GLY A 58 2.24 -0.67 -1.04
C GLY A 58 3.27 -1.62 -0.43
N ILE A 59 4.56 -1.46 -0.73
CA ILE A 59 5.64 -2.29 -0.17
C ILE A 59 6.76 -1.43 0.42
N ASN A 60 7.56 -2.04 1.29
CA ASN A 60 8.82 -1.48 1.76
C ASN A 60 9.88 -2.59 1.77
N THR A 61 11.04 -2.32 1.17
CA THR A 61 12.18 -3.25 1.25
C THR A 61 13.09 -2.90 2.42
N PRO A 62 13.93 -3.83 2.89
CA PRO A 62 15.03 -3.49 3.77
C PRO A 62 15.95 -2.47 3.10
N GLU A 63 16.38 -1.47 3.85
CA GLU A 63 17.26 -0.42 3.30
C GLU A 63 18.64 -0.98 2.94
N VAL A 64 19.20 -0.56 1.81
CA VAL A 64 20.62 -0.78 1.51
C VAL A 64 21.52 0.15 2.32
N ALA A 65 22.79 -0.22 2.46
CA ALA A 65 23.78 0.66 3.09
C ALA A 65 23.92 1.98 2.31
N HIS A 66 23.88 3.10 3.03
CA HIS A 66 24.12 4.43 2.47
C HIS A 66 25.04 5.24 3.38
N ASP A 67 26.06 5.88 2.81
CA ASP A 67 27.01 6.74 3.53
C ASP A 67 27.49 6.16 4.87
N LYS A 68 26.91 6.65 5.98
CA LYS A 68 27.26 6.28 7.37
C LYS A 68 26.25 5.33 8.02
N GLU A 69 25.17 4.97 7.34
CA GLU A 69 24.13 4.08 7.87
C GLU A 69 24.30 2.65 7.31
N PRO A 70 24.38 1.65 8.20
CA PRO A 70 24.47 0.26 7.77
C PRO A 70 23.16 -0.18 7.11
N GLY A 71 23.28 -0.99 6.06
CA GLY A 71 22.13 -1.62 5.43
C GLY A 71 21.43 -2.60 6.37
N GLN A 72 20.16 -2.84 6.10
CA GLN A 72 19.36 -3.84 6.78
C GLN A 72 19.58 -5.23 6.15
N PRO A 73 19.38 -6.32 6.92
CA PRO A 73 19.41 -7.67 6.37
C PRO A 73 18.48 -7.79 5.16
N PHE A 74 18.97 -8.40 4.07
CA PHE A 74 18.30 -8.57 2.78
C PHE A 74 18.13 -7.31 1.90
N GLY A 75 18.68 -6.14 2.29
CA GLY A 75 18.56 -4.92 1.47
C GLY A 75 19.26 -5.05 0.10
N THR A 76 20.50 -5.53 0.10
CA THR A 76 21.26 -5.76 -1.14
C THR A 76 20.58 -6.80 -2.04
N GLU A 77 20.00 -7.85 -1.44
CA GLU A 77 19.28 -8.91 -2.13
C GLU A 77 17.99 -8.37 -2.77
N ALA A 78 17.23 -7.55 -2.05
CA ALA A 78 16.02 -6.90 -2.57
C ALA A 78 16.35 -5.97 -3.74
N LYS A 79 17.37 -5.11 -3.59
CA LYS A 79 17.87 -4.24 -4.67
C LYS A 79 18.29 -5.04 -5.91
N ARG A 80 19.14 -6.05 -5.74
CA ARG A 80 19.61 -6.90 -6.84
C ARG A 80 18.45 -7.62 -7.52
N ARG A 81 17.45 -8.05 -6.75
CA ARG A 81 16.27 -8.71 -7.32
C ARG A 81 15.45 -7.75 -8.16
N LEU A 82 15.19 -6.53 -7.67
CA LEU A 82 14.50 -5.52 -8.45
C LEU A 82 15.27 -5.21 -9.75
N GLU A 83 16.59 -5.06 -9.69
CA GLU A 83 17.46 -4.89 -10.87
C GLU A 83 17.26 -6.01 -11.89
N GLN A 84 17.34 -7.27 -11.47
CA GLN A 84 17.13 -8.42 -12.36
C GLN A 84 15.74 -8.42 -13.01
N LEU A 85 14.72 -7.99 -12.27
CA LEU A 85 13.35 -7.99 -12.75
C LEU A 85 13.12 -6.91 -13.81
N ILE A 86 13.74 -5.73 -13.68
CA ILE A 86 13.41 -4.55 -14.51
C ILE A 86 14.51 -4.10 -15.48
N ALA A 87 15.77 -4.53 -15.32
CA ALA A 87 16.90 -4.03 -16.12
C ALA A 87 16.68 -4.22 -17.62
N GLY A 88 16.84 -3.14 -18.39
CA GLY A 88 16.66 -3.13 -19.85
C GLY A 88 15.21 -3.31 -20.32
N LYS A 89 14.23 -3.39 -19.42
CA LYS A 89 12.82 -3.65 -19.77
C LYS A 89 11.99 -2.37 -19.77
N MET A 90 10.90 -2.42 -20.53
CA MET A 90 9.77 -1.52 -20.33
C MET A 90 8.90 -2.06 -19.21
N ILE A 91 8.52 -1.17 -18.31
CA ILE A 91 7.66 -1.47 -17.16
C ILE A 91 6.43 -0.57 -17.23
N ARG A 92 5.27 -1.12 -16.92
CA ARG A 92 4.03 -0.37 -16.81
C ARG A 92 3.87 0.11 -15.37
N LEU A 93 3.88 1.42 -15.19
CA LEU A 93 3.51 2.05 -13.92
C LEU A 93 1.99 2.10 -13.86
N GLN A 94 1.40 1.52 -12.83
CA GLN A 94 -0.02 1.62 -12.51
C GLN A 94 -0.15 2.44 -11.23
N LEU A 95 -0.78 3.61 -11.32
CA LEU A 95 -0.92 4.55 -10.21
C LEU A 95 -2.21 4.26 -9.43
N ASP A 96 -2.24 4.70 -8.17
CA ASP A 96 -3.44 4.78 -7.33
C ASP A 96 -3.92 6.24 -7.23
N ARG A 97 -4.79 6.54 -6.26
CA ARG A 97 -5.35 7.86 -6.02
C ARG A 97 -4.29 8.94 -5.80
N ASP A 98 -3.34 8.70 -4.90
CA ASP A 98 -2.22 9.61 -4.68
C ASP A 98 -0.97 9.00 -5.36
N ASN A 99 -0.43 9.72 -6.34
CA ASN A 99 0.62 9.19 -7.22
C ASN A 99 2.01 9.80 -6.97
N LYS A 100 2.15 10.65 -5.95
CA LYS A 100 3.40 11.28 -5.54
C LYS A 100 3.54 11.21 -4.03
N ASP A 101 4.75 10.99 -3.56
CA ASP A 101 5.09 11.20 -2.16
C ASP A 101 5.70 12.59 -1.93
N ASP A 102 5.96 12.92 -0.67
CA ASP A 102 6.53 14.20 -0.23
C ASP A 102 7.94 14.48 -0.81
N TYR A 103 8.62 13.46 -1.34
CA TYR A 103 9.92 13.56 -1.99
C TYR A 103 9.81 13.72 -3.52
N GLY A 104 8.59 13.80 -4.06
CA GLY A 104 8.31 13.91 -5.48
C GLY A 104 8.48 12.61 -6.28
N ARG A 105 8.68 11.46 -5.61
CA ARG A 105 8.76 10.15 -6.28
C ARG A 105 7.37 9.75 -6.74
N THR A 106 7.28 9.17 -7.94
CA THR A 106 6.04 8.56 -8.41
C THR A 106 5.75 7.28 -7.64
N LEU A 107 4.55 7.15 -7.09
CA LEU A 107 4.08 5.96 -6.39
C LEU A 107 3.34 5.06 -7.38
N ALA A 108 3.85 3.85 -7.60
CA ALA A 108 3.28 2.96 -8.61
C ALA A 108 3.38 1.47 -8.26
N GLN A 109 2.40 0.69 -8.70
CA GLN A 109 2.57 -0.74 -8.94
C GLN A 109 3.26 -0.96 -10.28
N LEU A 110 4.16 -1.94 -10.37
CA LEU A 110 4.90 -2.22 -11.59
C LEU A 110 4.47 -3.53 -12.23
N TYR A 111 4.20 -3.49 -13.53
CA TYR A 111 3.88 -4.66 -14.33
C TYR A 111 4.82 -4.82 -15.52
N LEU A 112 5.22 -6.06 -15.79
CA LEU A 112 5.91 -6.44 -17.03
C LEU A 112 4.90 -6.67 -18.17
N ARG A 113 5.41 -6.82 -19.40
CA ARG A 113 4.59 -7.08 -20.60
C ARG A 113 3.84 -8.41 -20.55
N ASP A 114 4.40 -9.40 -19.87
CA ASP A 114 3.78 -10.70 -19.64
C ASP A 114 2.70 -10.68 -18.52
N GLY A 115 2.48 -9.52 -17.89
CA GLY A 115 1.52 -9.37 -16.81
C GLY A 115 2.10 -9.60 -15.41
N SER A 116 3.37 -9.99 -15.28
CA SER A 116 4.02 -10.21 -13.98
C SER A 116 3.97 -8.93 -13.13
N TRP A 117 3.52 -9.06 -11.89
CA TRP A 117 3.40 -7.96 -10.93
C TRP A 117 4.60 -7.95 -9.97
N ILE A 118 5.50 -6.99 -10.17
CA ILE A 118 6.80 -6.97 -9.49
C ILE A 118 6.65 -6.74 -7.97
N ASN A 119 5.70 -5.89 -7.54
CA ASN A 119 5.53 -5.60 -6.11
C ASN A 119 5.13 -6.86 -5.33
N GLU A 120 4.18 -7.64 -5.85
CA GLU A 120 3.78 -8.92 -5.24
C GLU A 120 4.91 -9.93 -5.29
N GLN A 121 5.63 -10.02 -6.41
CA GLN A 121 6.74 -10.95 -6.54
C GLN A 121 7.81 -10.70 -5.46
N LEU A 122 8.19 -9.44 -5.21
CA LEU A 122 9.15 -9.10 -4.15
C LEU A 122 8.64 -9.50 -2.76
N VAL A 123 7.34 -9.33 -2.49
CA VAL A 123 6.73 -9.75 -1.22
C VAL A 123 6.70 -11.27 -1.09
N GLN A 124 6.28 -11.99 -2.12
CA GLN A 124 6.23 -13.47 -2.14
C GLN A 124 7.60 -14.11 -1.95
N GLU A 125 8.65 -13.48 -2.48
CA GLU A 125 10.04 -13.90 -2.31
C GLU A 125 10.61 -13.53 -0.92
N GLY A 126 9.85 -12.81 -0.09
CA GLY A 126 10.27 -12.37 1.23
C GLY A 126 11.33 -11.27 1.19
N LEU A 127 11.32 -10.43 0.15
CA LEU A 127 12.27 -9.32 -0.02
C LEU A 127 11.65 -7.96 0.30
N ALA A 128 10.34 -7.92 0.52
CA ALA A 128 9.61 -6.74 0.92
C ALA A 128 8.50 -7.10 1.91
N LEU A 129 8.13 -6.14 2.77
CA LEU A 129 6.92 -6.20 3.59
C LEU A 129 5.82 -5.33 2.97
N ALA A 130 4.56 -5.62 3.28
CA ALA A 130 3.43 -4.80 2.90
C ALA A 130 3.41 -3.51 3.76
N TYR A 131 3.46 -2.36 3.09
CA TYR A 131 3.52 -1.03 3.70
C TYR A 131 2.45 -0.14 3.08
N THR A 132 1.33 0.01 3.80
CA THR A 132 0.15 0.69 3.28
C THR A 132 -0.02 2.06 3.92
N PHE A 133 -0.50 3.03 3.14
CA PHE A 133 -0.83 4.35 3.64
C PHE A 133 -2.03 4.89 2.89
N ALA A 134 -2.90 5.59 3.62
CA ALA A 134 -4.03 6.25 3.01
C ALA A 134 -3.57 7.30 2.01
N PRO A 135 -4.31 7.50 0.90
CA PRO A 135 -5.53 6.80 0.51
C PRO A 135 -5.30 5.58 -0.40
N ASN A 136 -4.06 5.12 -0.54
CA ASN A 136 -3.65 4.14 -1.52
C ASN A 136 -3.80 2.71 -0.99
N PHE A 137 -4.93 2.10 -1.29
CA PHE A 137 -5.33 0.81 -0.72
C PHE A 137 -5.68 -0.25 -1.77
N GLN A 138 -5.64 0.08 -3.06
CA GLN A 138 -6.18 -0.79 -4.10
C GLN A 138 -5.58 -2.20 -4.12
N TRP A 139 -4.31 -2.34 -3.71
CA TRP A 139 -3.58 -3.62 -3.67
C TRP A 139 -3.25 -4.14 -2.27
N ALA A 140 -3.70 -3.45 -1.21
CA ALA A 140 -3.30 -3.75 0.16
C ALA A 140 -3.58 -5.21 0.57
N ASN A 141 -4.82 -5.69 0.37
CA ASN A 141 -5.20 -7.07 0.69
C ASN A 141 -4.33 -8.11 -0.01
N ARG A 142 -4.06 -7.92 -1.31
CA ARG A 142 -3.30 -8.90 -2.09
C ARG A 142 -1.84 -8.96 -1.64
N LEU A 143 -1.24 -7.81 -1.32
CA LEU A 143 0.11 -7.74 -0.75
C LEU A 143 0.17 -8.37 0.64
N LEU A 144 -0.85 -8.17 1.50
CA LEU A 144 -0.91 -8.79 2.83
C LEU A 144 -1.02 -10.32 2.75
N ILE A 145 -1.80 -10.86 1.82
CA ILE A 145 -1.89 -12.31 1.59
C ILE A 145 -0.53 -12.87 1.17
N ALA A 146 0.12 -12.25 0.18
CA ALA A 146 1.47 -12.64 -0.26
C ALA A 146 2.49 -12.57 0.88
N GLU A 147 2.39 -11.54 1.73
CA GLU A 147 3.25 -11.36 2.89
C GLU A 147 3.07 -12.47 3.93
N ALA A 148 1.81 -12.83 4.22
CA ALA A 148 1.48 -13.92 5.14
C ALA A 148 2.06 -15.25 4.64
N GLU A 149 1.94 -15.55 3.35
CA GLU A 149 2.54 -16.74 2.73
C GLU A 149 4.06 -16.76 2.86
N ALA A 150 4.73 -15.65 2.54
CA ALA A 150 6.19 -15.53 2.66
C ALA A 150 6.67 -15.68 4.11
N ARG A 151 5.90 -15.14 5.07
CA ARG A 151 6.16 -15.25 6.51
C ARG A 151 5.99 -16.67 7.02
N MET A 152 4.91 -17.36 6.65
CA MET A 152 4.70 -18.76 6.99
C MET A 152 5.80 -19.66 6.44
N ALA A 153 6.23 -19.40 5.20
CA ALA A 153 7.33 -20.11 4.55
C ALA A 153 8.73 -19.67 5.02
N ARG A 154 8.82 -18.71 5.94
CA ARG A 154 10.09 -18.11 6.43
C ARG A 154 11.03 -17.74 5.28
N ARG A 155 10.55 -17.01 4.27
CA ARG A 155 11.38 -16.56 3.14
C ARG A 155 12.09 -15.24 3.45
N GLY A 156 13.31 -15.08 2.95
CA GLY A 156 14.05 -13.80 2.99
C GLY A 156 14.04 -13.12 4.37
N ILE A 157 13.54 -11.89 4.41
CA ILE A 157 13.46 -11.01 5.59
C ILE A 157 12.85 -11.70 6.81
N TRP A 158 11.93 -12.65 6.61
CA TRP A 158 11.24 -13.36 7.69
C TRP A 158 12.18 -14.27 8.52
N ASN A 159 13.43 -14.47 8.09
CA ASN A 159 14.48 -15.12 8.89
C ASN A 159 15.30 -14.14 9.75
N ALA A 160 15.24 -12.84 9.46
CA ALA A 160 16.01 -11.82 10.16
C ALA A 160 15.22 -11.21 11.31
N GLU A 161 15.87 -11.06 12.47
CA GLU A 161 15.21 -10.58 13.71
C GLU A 161 14.42 -9.27 13.53
N PRO A 162 14.90 -8.25 12.81
CA PRO A 162 14.18 -6.98 12.68
C PRO A 162 12.79 -7.10 12.06
N PHE A 163 12.55 -8.13 11.23
CA PHE A 163 11.30 -8.32 10.48
C PHE A 163 10.40 -9.40 11.08
N ARG A 164 10.90 -10.20 12.03
CA ARG A 164 10.06 -11.18 12.72
C ARG A 164 8.98 -10.49 13.55
N VAL A 165 7.83 -11.14 13.64
CA VAL A 165 6.74 -10.72 14.52
C VAL A 165 7.25 -10.70 15.96
N LEU A 166 7.15 -9.55 16.59
CA LEU A 166 7.59 -9.29 17.95
C LEU A 166 6.41 -9.50 18.90
N GLU A 167 6.59 -10.29 19.96
CA GLU A 167 5.57 -10.38 20.99
C GLU A 167 5.48 -9.07 21.78
N ALA A 168 4.27 -8.61 22.07
CA ALA A 168 4.00 -7.33 22.72
C ALA A 168 4.71 -7.18 24.08
N GLY A 169 4.89 -8.29 24.81
CA GLY A 169 5.62 -8.33 26.08
C GLY A 169 7.13 -8.10 25.93
N SER A 170 7.68 -8.34 24.74
CA SER A 170 9.11 -8.19 24.43
C SER A 170 9.46 -6.83 23.82
N VAL A 171 8.49 -5.94 23.65
CA VAL A 171 8.74 -4.59 23.12
C VAL A 171 9.48 -3.74 24.16
N THR A 172 10.69 -3.29 23.83
CA THR A 172 11.50 -2.39 24.66
C THR A 172 11.95 -1.14 23.89
N ALA A 173 12.66 -0.23 24.57
CA ALA A 173 13.19 1.00 23.99
C ALA A 173 14.14 0.78 22.80
N ARG A 174 14.78 -0.39 22.68
CA ARG A 174 15.65 -0.73 21.54
C ARG A 174 14.93 -0.75 20.20
N HIS A 175 13.60 -0.89 20.22
CA HIS A 175 12.78 -0.94 19.01
C HIS A 175 12.24 0.43 18.60
N ILE A 176 12.48 1.51 19.37
CA ILE A 176 12.06 2.85 19.00
C ILE A 176 12.67 3.23 17.64
N GLY A 177 11.85 3.76 16.75
CA GLY A 177 12.23 4.12 15.38
C GLY A 177 12.14 2.97 14.37
N GLN A 178 12.01 1.73 14.81
CA GLN A 178 11.88 0.57 13.93
C GLN A 178 10.42 0.36 13.51
N PHE A 179 10.21 0.00 12.25
CA PHE A 179 8.94 -0.56 11.80
C PHE A 179 8.87 -2.03 12.21
N ARG A 180 7.86 -2.42 12.99
CA ARG A 180 7.71 -3.78 13.53
C ARG A 180 6.29 -4.28 13.32
N LEU A 181 6.17 -5.59 13.16
CA LEU A 181 4.92 -6.33 13.37
C LEU A 181 4.92 -6.77 14.83
N VAL A 182 3.87 -6.43 15.58
CA VAL A 182 3.75 -6.71 17.01
C VAL A 182 2.49 -7.53 17.26
N ARG A 183 2.65 -8.73 17.80
CA ARG A 183 1.53 -9.60 18.20
C ARG A 183 1.20 -9.38 19.67
N GLY A 184 -0.08 -9.35 20.00
CA GLY A 184 -0.50 -9.37 21.40
C GLY A 184 -2.01 -9.47 21.56
N GLU A 185 -2.42 -9.75 22.80
CA GLU A 185 -3.82 -9.67 23.21
C GLU A 185 -4.21 -8.23 23.54
N ILE A 186 -5.41 -7.84 23.10
CA ILE A 186 -5.92 -6.49 23.28
C ILE A 186 -6.47 -6.29 24.68
N LYS A 187 -5.95 -5.26 25.34
CA LYS A 187 -6.55 -4.62 26.51
C LYS A 187 -7.06 -3.25 26.09
N ALA A 188 -8.34 -3.19 25.71
CA ALA A 188 -8.95 -1.98 25.17
C ALA A 188 -9.06 -0.86 26.23
N ASP A 189 -8.82 0.37 25.79
CA ASP A 189 -8.99 1.63 26.55
C ASP A 189 -9.89 2.61 25.77
N GLY A 190 -10.74 2.05 24.89
CA GLY A 190 -11.63 2.79 23.99
C GLY A 190 -11.54 2.35 22.52
N PRO A 191 -12.37 2.95 21.64
CA PRO A 191 -12.48 2.51 20.24
C PRO A 191 -11.25 2.86 19.38
N TRP A 192 -10.53 3.93 19.72
CA TRP A 192 -9.40 4.45 18.91
C TRP A 192 -8.04 4.29 19.60
N ARG A 193 -8.01 3.57 20.71
CA ARG A 193 -6.83 3.34 21.53
C ARG A 193 -6.98 2.03 22.29
N PHE A 194 -5.93 1.23 22.28
CA PHE A 194 -5.88 0.00 23.06
C PHE A 194 -4.43 -0.33 23.44
N GLN A 195 -4.26 -1.22 24.41
CA GLN A 195 -2.96 -1.70 24.85
C GLN A 195 -2.70 -3.10 24.29
N LEU A 196 -1.48 -3.31 23.79
CA LEU A 196 -0.88 -4.62 23.53
C LEU A 196 0.30 -4.75 24.50
N GLY A 197 0.11 -5.42 25.63
CA GLY A 197 1.12 -5.48 26.69
C GLY A 197 1.49 -4.08 27.20
N LYS A 198 2.75 -3.66 26.99
CA LYS A 198 3.24 -2.31 27.35
C LYS A 198 3.12 -1.29 26.21
N LEU A 199 2.70 -1.72 25.02
CA LEU A 199 2.60 -0.89 23.83
C LEU A 199 1.20 -0.29 23.72
N THR A 200 1.13 1.05 23.76
CA THR A 200 -0.11 1.77 23.47
C THR A 200 -0.29 1.88 21.96
N VAL A 201 -1.36 1.31 21.42
CA VAL A 201 -1.74 1.41 20.01
C VAL A 201 -2.84 2.44 19.86
N THR A 202 -2.74 3.29 18.84
CA THR A 202 -3.72 4.37 18.59
C THR A 202 -4.11 4.45 17.12
N ILE A 203 -5.33 4.91 16.87
CA ILE A 203 -5.80 5.34 15.55
C ILE A 203 -5.95 6.87 15.57
N PRO A 204 -5.00 7.62 14.97
CA PRO A 204 -5.03 9.08 14.95
C PRO A 204 -6.29 9.63 14.30
N ARG A 205 -6.77 10.80 14.74
CA ARG A 205 -8.01 11.43 14.22
C ARG A 205 -8.02 11.55 12.69
N SER A 206 -6.89 11.88 12.08
CA SER A 206 -6.73 12.00 10.63
C SER A 206 -6.92 10.67 9.87
N ALA A 207 -6.68 9.54 10.53
CA ALA A 207 -6.78 8.21 9.93
C ALA A 207 -8.17 7.58 10.11
N ARG A 208 -8.95 7.97 11.13
CA ARG A 208 -10.22 7.33 11.51
C ARG A 208 -11.25 7.22 10.38
N LYS A 209 -11.24 8.16 9.43
CA LYS A 209 -12.14 8.12 8.25
C LYS A 209 -11.94 6.89 7.35
N TRP A 210 -10.81 6.20 7.49
CA TRP A 210 -10.47 4.98 6.74
C TRP A 210 -10.80 3.70 7.49
N PHE A 211 -11.27 3.79 8.73
CA PHE A 211 -11.61 2.65 9.57
C PHE A 211 -13.13 2.54 9.71
N HIS A 212 -13.64 1.34 9.52
CA HIS A 212 -15.01 0.99 9.88
C HIS A 212 -15.05 0.49 11.32
N ALA A 213 -16.15 0.76 12.04
CA ALA A 213 -16.30 0.32 13.42
C ALA A 213 -16.20 -1.21 13.58
N SER A 214 -16.61 -1.96 12.56
CA SER A 214 -16.49 -3.43 12.52
C SER A 214 -15.05 -3.94 12.43
N GLN A 215 -14.09 -3.10 12.03
CA GLN A 215 -12.67 -3.44 11.96
C GLN A 215 -11.94 -3.10 13.26
N LEU A 216 -12.58 -2.38 14.19
CA LEU A 216 -11.96 -2.05 15.46
C LEU A 216 -11.93 -3.31 16.33
N PRO A 217 -10.76 -3.65 16.87
CA PRO A 217 -10.60 -4.93 17.50
C PRO A 217 -11.15 -4.91 18.92
N GLN A 218 -11.56 -6.08 19.41
CA GLN A 218 -12.27 -6.21 20.68
C GLN A 218 -11.34 -6.62 21.83
N HIS A 219 -11.76 -6.36 23.07
CA HIS A 219 -11.03 -6.81 24.25
C HIS A 219 -10.83 -8.34 24.23
N GLY A 220 -9.64 -8.81 24.60
CA GLY A 220 -9.29 -10.23 24.61
C GLY A 220 -8.95 -10.82 23.23
N GLN A 221 -9.12 -10.08 22.14
CA GLN A 221 -8.72 -10.54 20.82
C GLN A 221 -7.18 -10.52 20.69
N SER A 222 -6.61 -11.61 20.15
CA SER A 222 -5.20 -11.65 19.73
C SER A 222 -5.07 -11.09 18.32
N VAL A 223 -4.22 -10.08 18.15
CA VAL A 223 -4.03 -9.37 16.87
C VAL A 223 -2.54 -9.21 16.56
N VAL A 224 -2.24 -8.90 15.30
CA VAL A 224 -0.94 -8.34 14.92
C VAL A 224 -1.15 -6.91 14.44
N VAL A 225 -0.39 -5.97 15.02
CA VAL A 225 -0.35 -4.59 14.55
C VAL A 225 0.99 -4.31 13.87
N ARG A 226 0.99 -3.48 12.84
CA ARG A 226 2.22 -3.06 12.15
C ARG A 226 2.38 -1.55 12.19
N GLY A 227 3.62 -1.11 12.35
CA GLY A 227 3.91 0.31 12.41
C GLY A 227 5.27 0.63 13.03
N ARG A 228 5.63 1.90 12.97
CA ARG A 228 6.84 2.40 13.60
C ARG A 228 6.62 2.59 15.10
N ILE A 229 7.46 1.96 15.92
CA ILE A 229 7.42 2.11 17.37
C ILE A 229 8.03 3.46 17.75
N ARG A 230 7.36 4.18 18.63
CA ARG A 230 7.75 5.51 19.12
C ARG A 230 7.66 5.57 20.64
N THR A 231 8.19 6.64 21.21
CA THR A 231 8.07 6.93 22.65
C THR A 231 7.28 8.22 22.87
N SER A 232 6.37 8.20 23.84
CA SER A 232 5.61 9.37 24.25
C SER A 232 6.48 10.31 25.09
N THR A 233 6.01 11.53 25.31
CA THR A 233 6.68 12.50 26.18
C THR A 233 6.85 12.01 27.62
N LYS A 234 6.01 11.07 28.07
CA LYS A 234 6.07 10.43 29.39
C LYS A 234 6.88 9.11 29.40
N GLY A 235 7.57 8.78 28.31
CA GLY A 235 8.41 7.57 28.20
C GLY A 235 7.67 6.27 27.89
N GLY A 236 6.33 6.30 27.76
CA GLY A 236 5.54 5.13 27.33
C GLY A 236 5.74 4.81 25.85
N LEU A 237 5.79 3.52 25.52
CA LEU A 237 5.95 3.03 24.14
C LEU A 237 4.61 3.08 23.41
N PHE A 238 4.61 3.57 22.16
CA PHE A 238 3.39 3.65 21.36
C PHE A 238 3.59 3.35 19.87
N LEU A 239 2.51 2.95 19.22
CA LEU A 239 2.40 2.69 17.79
C LEU A 239 1.09 3.31 17.27
N ALA A 240 1.11 3.86 16.06
CA ALA A 240 -0.07 4.47 15.44
C ALA A 240 -0.45 3.71 14.17
N LEU A 241 -1.73 3.36 14.05
CA LEU A 241 -2.31 2.74 12.86
C LEU A 241 -2.82 3.87 11.95
N HIS A 242 -2.27 3.97 10.76
CA HIS A 242 -2.62 4.98 9.76
C HIS A 242 -3.51 4.41 8.65
N SER A 243 -3.63 3.09 8.61
CA SER A 243 -4.37 2.30 7.64
C SER A 243 -5.16 1.19 8.35
N PRO A 244 -6.37 0.84 7.89
CA PRO A 244 -7.07 -0.34 8.41
C PRO A 244 -6.29 -1.64 8.16
N TYR A 245 -5.38 -1.65 7.19
CA TYR A 245 -4.48 -2.75 6.87
C TYR A 245 -3.27 -2.85 7.81
N ASP A 246 -3.16 -1.94 8.80
CA ASP A 246 -2.13 -2.01 9.83
C ASP A 246 -2.50 -2.98 10.97
N LEU A 247 -3.67 -3.62 10.89
CA LEU A 247 -4.23 -4.52 11.89
C LEU A 247 -4.64 -5.85 11.23
N GLU A 248 -4.11 -6.96 11.74
CA GLU A 248 -4.44 -8.36 11.38
C GLU A 248 -5.09 -9.12 12.53
#